data_AF-E3L5Q1-F1
#
_entry.id   AF-E3L5Q1-F1
#
_cell.length_a   1.000
_cell.length_b   1.000
_cell.length_c   1.000
_cell.angle_alpha   90.00
_cell.angle_beta   90.00
_cell.angle_gamma   90.00
#
_symmetry.space_group_name_H-M   'P 1'
#
loop_
_entity.id
_entity.type
_entity.pdbx_description
1 polymer ?
#
loop_
_entity_poly.entity_id
_entity_poly.type
_entity_poly.pdbx_seq_one_letter_code
_entity_poly.pdbx_strand_id
1 'polypeptide(L)'
;MPARTTQNPSALIGNVPVLEGNLVGFPAWQTRLEELFAIQKVHDIVTGKLLRPETDYKDKDSKPVTQGSQRVYYAEELGTDWDCLSDVARATLKMTLLVDLAIRYKDLKPVNTLFKTICDAYEKNTRARRMMLQDSFWCARHDPNQPIAKWIAKIWNAASDLKSVKLTPADQKFCNRLLRGLDDSWKPIRDHLVYSPNEMSLDDVIGALEAHEVSKQVSFDHSLDTYAAPAVAQKKKQGCWTCGQIGHHLSACPNAPLKNKSKAKANATEARAGATSVAYLGNGGPSDDEDEEDDFDPEIDVVWG
;
A
#
# COMPACT_ATOMS: atom_id res chain seq x y z
N MET A 1 13.50 -20.49 -39.28
CA MET A 1 12.69 -20.13 -38.08
C MET A 1 11.29 -20.70 -38.23
N PRO A 2 10.57 -21.04 -37.14
CA PRO A 2 9.15 -21.35 -37.26
C PRO A 2 8.38 -20.13 -37.75
N ALA A 3 7.35 -20.34 -38.58
CA ALA A 3 6.49 -19.26 -39.08
C ALA A 3 5.89 -18.46 -37.91
N ARG A 4 6.16 -17.15 -37.87
CA ARG A 4 5.60 -16.24 -36.87
C ARG A 4 4.55 -15.37 -37.52
N THR A 5 3.33 -15.43 -37.01
CA THR A 5 2.28 -14.47 -37.34
C THR A 5 2.26 -13.42 -36.22
N THR A 6 2.60 -12.17 -36.54
CA THR A 6 2.44 -11.05 -35.61
C THR A 6 0.97 -10.72 -35.45
N GLN A 7 0.52 -10.64 -34.20
CA GLN A 7 -0.79 -10.08 -33.89
C GLN A 7 -0.71 -8.55 -33.98
N ASN A 8 -1.76 -7.92 -34.52
CA ASN A 8 -1.83 -6.47 -34.59
C ASN A 8 -1.96 -5.87 -33.17
N PRO A 9 -0.99 -5.09 -32.69
CA PRO A 9 -1.01 -4.57 -31.32
C PRO A 9 -1.82 -3.30 -31.14
N SER A 10 -2.36 -2.70 -32.21
CA SER A 10 -2.95 -1.35 -32.19
C SER A 10 -4.00 -1.18 -31.09
N ALA A 11 -4.82 -2.21 -30.83
CA ALA A 11 -5.84 -2.18 -29.78
C ALA A 11 -5.27 -2.23 -28.34
N LEU A 12 -4.06 -2.74 -28.17
CA LEU A 12 -3.42 -2.93 -26.86
C LEU A 12 -2.43 -1.82 -26.51
N ILE A 13 -1.99 -1.03 -27.49
CA ILE A 13 -1.05 0.09 -27.26
C ILE A 13 -1.64 1.10 -26.26
N GLY A 14 -2.94 1.36 -26.30
CA GLY A 14 -3.60 2.28 -25.36
C GLY A 14 -3.59 1.82 -23.89
N ASN A 15 -3.29 0.55 -23.62
CA ASN A 15 -3.19 0.02 -22.26
C ASN A 15 -1.79 0.21 -21.65
N VAL A 16 -0.79 0.58 -22.46
CA VAL A 16 0.55 0.88 -21.98
C VAL A 16 0.59 2.37 -21.58
N PRO A 17 0.98 2.71 -20.34
CA PRO A 17 1.11 4.11 -19.95
C PRO A 17 2.17 4.80 -20.81
N VAL A 18 2.01 6.09 -21.11
CA VAL A 18 3.02 6.81 -21.91
C VAL A 18 4.25 7.10 -21.06
N LEU A 19 5.45 6.83 -21.59
CA LEU A 19 6.69 7.21 -20.93
C LEU A 19 6.95 8.71 -21.14
N GLU A 20 6.76 9.51 -20.09
CA GLU A 20 6.83 10.98 -20.14
C GLU A 20 8.21 11.57 -19.78
N GLY A 21 9.23 10.72 -19.56
CA GLY A 21 10.54 11.19 -19.11
C GLY A 21 10.72 11.18 -17.59
N ASN A 22 9.67 10.89 -16.83
CA ASN A 22 9.76 10.70 -15.39
C ASN A 22 10.22 9.28 -15.03
N LEU A 23 10.88 9.14 -13.88
CA LEU A 23 11.34 7.83 -13.36
C LEU A 23 10.21 7.03 -12.70
N VAL A 24 9.10 7.68 -12.33
CA VAL A 24 8.01 7.07 -11.54
C VAL A 24 7.15 6.15 -12.39
N GLY A 25 6.88 6.53 -13.65
CA GLY A 25 6.08 5.71 -14.58
C GLY A 25 6.88 4.62 -15.29
N PHE A 26 8.22 4.67 -15.22
CA PHE A 26 9.09 3.77 -15.98
C PHE A 26 8.87 2.28 -15.69
N PRO A 27 8.78 1.82 -14.42
CA PRO A 27 8.56 0.41 -14.12
C PRO A 27 7.23 -0.12 -14.66
N ALA A 28 6.15 0.64 -14.48
CA ALA A 28 4.83 0.28 -14.98
C ALA A 28 4.78 0.26 -16.52
N TRP A 29 5.42 1.23 -17.16
CA TRP A 29 5.60 1.26 -18.62
C TRP A 29 6.36 0.03 -19.12
N GLN A 30 7.51 -0.29 -18.51
CA GLN A 30 8.36 -1.41 -18.91
C GLN A 30 7.61 -2.74 -18.81
N THR A 31 6.94 -3.02 -17.67
CA THR A 31 6.17 -4.25 -17.49
C THR A 31 5.06 -4.40 -18.54
N ARG A 32 4.25 -3.35 -18.75
CA ARG A 32 3.15 -3.41 -19.74
C ARG A 32 3.65 -3.53 -21.16
N LEU A 33 4.77 -2.89 -21.49
CA LEU A 33 5.37 -2.99 -22.81
C LEU A 33 5.96 -4.40 -23.07
N GLU A 34 6.59 -5.02 -22.07
CA GLU A 34 7.10 -6.39 -22.16
C GLU A 34 5.96 -7.42 -22.36
N GLU A 35 4.85 -7.27 -21.63
CA GLU A 35 3.62 -8.07 -21.83
C GLU A 35 3.11 -7.94 -23.28
N LEU A 36 3.06 -6.70 -23.80
CA LEU A 36 2.62 -6.42 -25.16
C LEU A 36 3.54 -7.07 -26.20
N PHE A 37 4.87 -7.03 -26.00
CA PHE A 37 5.80 -7.73 -26.89
C PHE A 37 5.70 -9.25 -26.80
N ALA A 38 5.35 -9.80 -25.63
CA ALA A 38 5.09 -11.22 -25.47
C ALA A 38 3.86 -11.66 -26.28
N ILE A 39 2.77 -10.88 -26.24
CA ILE A 39 1.56 -11.12 -27.03
C ILE A 39 1.86 -11.06 -28.55
N GLN A 40 2.66 -10.08 -28.97
CA GLN A 40 3.10 -9.94 -30.36
C GLN A 40 4.08 -11.05 -30.81
N LYS A 41 4.63 -11.85 -29.90
CA LYS A 41 5.68 -12.85 -30.16
C LYS A 41 6.99 -12.26 -30.72
N VAL A 42 7.32 -11.03 -30.31
CA VAL A 42 8.55 -10.30 -30.67
C VAL A 42 9.47 -10.04 -29.48
N HIS A 43 9.09 -10.47 -28.27
CA HIS A 43 9.83 -10.25 -27.04
C HIS A 43 11.29 -10.76 -27.08
N ASP A 44 11.54 -11.88 -27.76
CA ASP A 44 12.89 -12.43 -27.94
C ASP A 44 13.76 -11.61 -28.90
N ILE A 45 13.16 -10.93 -29.87
CA ILE A 45 13.84 -9.96 -30.74
C ILE A 45 14.21 -8.71 -29.93
N VAL A 46 13.25 -8.17 -29.15
CA VAL A 46 13.45 -6.96 -28.33
C VAL A 46 14.51 -7.19 -27.25
N THR A 47 14.49 -8.34 -26.57
CA THR A 47 15.51 -8.70 -25.58
C THR A 47 16.85 -9.09 -26.20
N GLY A 48 16.92 -9.24 -27.52
CA GLY A 48 18.11 -9.64 -28.25
C GLY A 48 18.49 -11.11 -28.07
N LYS A 49 17.57 -11.95 -27.58
CA LYS A 49 17.72 -13.41 -27.53
C LYS A 49 17.71 -14.04 -28.92
N LEU A 50 16.99 -13.42 -29.85
CA LEU A 50 16.94 -13.81 -31.25
C LEU A 50 17.81 -12.89 -32.10
N LEU A 51 18.96 -13.40 -32.55
CA LEU A 51 19.85 -12.67 -33.45
C LEU A 51 19.28 -12.63 -34.87
N ARG A 52 19.59 -11.55 -35.59
CA ARG A 52 19.27 -11.41 -37.01
C ARG A 52 20.01 -12.50 -37.79
N PRO A 53 19.33 -13.31 -38.63
CA PRO A 53 19.99 -14.30 -39.48
C PRO A 53 21.01 -13.63 -40.44
N GLU A 54 22.20 -14.21 -40.56
CA GLU A 54 23.21 -13.76 -41.54
C GLU A 54 22.76 -14.17 -42.96
N THR A 55 22.91 -13.26 -43.92
CA THR A 55 22.49 -13.47 -45.33
C THR A 55 23.53 -14.18 -46.20
N ASP A 56 24.58 -14.78 -45.62
CA ASP A 56 25.69 -15.33 -46.39
C ASP A 56 25.47 -16.82 -46.71
N TYR A 57 24.58 -17.11 -47.68
CA TYR A 57 24.41 -18.46 -48.21
C TYR A 57 25.02 -18.58 -49.61
N LYS A 58 26.29 -19.01 -49.65
CA LYS A 58 26.85 -19.72 -50.80
C LYS A 58 26.43 -21.18 -50.73
N ASP A 59 25.21 -21.51 -51.12
CA ASP A 59 24.94 -22.85 -51.64
C ASP A 59 23.76 -22.83 -52.62
N LYS A 60 24.12 -22.75 -53.89
CA LYS A 60 23.23 -23.02 -55.01
C LYS A 60 23.14 -24.53 -55.13
N ASP A 61 22.18 -25.18 -54.48
CA ASP A 61 21.58 -26.44 -54.96
C ASP A 61 20.60 -26.99 -53.93
N SER A 62 19.35 -26.55 -54.01
CA SER A 62 18.23 -27.27 -53.40
C SER A 62 17.00 -27.05 -54.26
N LYS A 63 16.67 -28.06 -55.08
CA LYS A 63 15.47 -28.08 -55.93
C LYS A 63 14.20 -28.00 -55.08
N PRO A 64 13.12 -27.36 -55.58
CA PRO A 64 11.87 -27.24 -54.82
C PRO A 64 11.14 -28.58 -54.73
N VAL A 65 10.75 -28.97 -53.52
CA VAL A 65 9.78 -30.05 -53.27
C VAL A 65 8.44 -29.39 -52.92
N THR A 66 7.47 -29.55 -53.81
CA THR A 66 6.11 -29.00 -53.65
C THR A 66 5.25 -29.93 -52.81
N GLN A 67 4.65 -29.44 -51.72
CA GLN A 67 3.56 -30.14 -51.04
C GLN A 67 2.48 -29.16 -50.54
N GLY A 68 1.39 -29.04 -51.31
CA GLY A 68 0.13 -28.43 -50.88
C GLY A 68 0.12 -26.92 -50.59
N SER A 69 -1.04 -26.42 -50.12
CA SER A 69 -1.41 -25.00 -49.87
C SER A 69 -0.57 -24.26 -48.83
N GLN A 70 0.55 -24.83 -48.39
CA GLN A 70 1.40 -24.26 -47.35
C GLN A 70 2.61 -23.60 -48.01
N ARG A 71 2.60 -22.27 -48.01
CA ARG A 71 3.68 -21.42 -48.54
C ARG A 71 4.96 -21.79 -47.79
N VAL A 72 5.93 -22.40 -48.48
CA VAL A 72 7.25 -22.74 -47.93
C VAL A 72 8.17 -21.55 -48.17
N TYR A 73 8.74 -21.02 -47.08
CA TYR A 73 9.45 -19.74 -47.04
C TYR A 73 10.98 -19.91 -47.18
N TYR A 74 11.64 -18.98 -47.88
CA TYR A 74 13.07 -19.01 -48.24
C TYR A 74 14.00 -18.36 -47.18
N ALA A 75 15.30 -18.66 -47.22
CA ALA A 75 16.30 -18.12 -46.28
C ALA A 75 16.51 -16.59 -46.39
N GLU A 76 16.32 -16.00 -47.57
CA GLU A 76 16.30 -14.54 -47.78
C GLU A 76 15.07 -13.87 -47.15
N GLU A 77 13.95 -14.62 -47.03
CA GLU A 77 12.75 -14.17 -46.34
C GLU A 77 12.94 -14.16 -44.81
N LEU A 78 13.81 -15.00 -44.25
CA LEU A 78 14.04 -15.03 -42.79
C LEU A 78 14.69 -13.76 -42.24
N GLY A 79 15.62 -13.16 -42.98
CA GLY A 79 16.28 -11.91 -42.59
C GLY A 79 15.36 -10.70 -42.75
N THR A 80 14.63 -10.64 -43.86
CA THR A 80 13.65 -9.57 -44.14
C THR A 80 12.43 -9.67 -43.22
N ASP A 81 11.97 -10.87 -42.87
CA ASP A 81 10.93 -11.10 -41.86
C ASP A 81 11.41 -10.64 -40.48
N TRP A 82 12.65 -10.95 -40.09
CA TRP A 82 13.20 -10.46 -38.83
C TRP A 82 13.26 -8.93 -38.79
N ASP A 83 13.72 -8.29 -39.87
CA ASP A 83 13.76 -6.83 -39.98
C ASP A 83 12.35 -6.21 -39.91
N CYS A 84 11.35 -6.82 -40.56
CA CYS A 84 9.95 -6.42 -40.45
C CYS A 84 9.41 -6.54 -39.01
N LEU A 85 9.68 -7.65 -38.33
CA LEU A 85 9.27 -7.86 -36.92
C LEU A 85 9.95 -6.86 -35.99
N SER A 86 11.24 -6.61 -36.19
CA SER A 86 12.03 -5.61 -35.47
C SER A 86 11.48 -4.19 -35.68
N ASP A 87 11.08 -3.87 -36.91
CA ASP A 87 10.51 -2.57 -37.27
C ASP A 87 9.11 -2.35 -36.69
N VAL A 88 8.25 -3.39 -36.68
CA VAL A 88 6.94 -3.36 -36.00
C VAL A 88 7.09 -3.19 -34.49
N ALA A 89 8.00 -3.93 -33.86
CA ALA A 89 8.30 -3.80 -32.45
C ALA A 89 8.84 -2.40 -32.12
N ARG A 90 9.71 -1.85 -32.98
CA ARG A 90 10.24 -0.48 -32.84
C ARG A 90 9.15 0.57 -32.96
N ALA A 91 8.23 0.43 -33.92
CA ALA A 91 7.11 1.35 -34.09
C ALA A 91 6.19 1.30 -32.86
N THR A 92 5.86 0.10 -32.39
CA THR A 92 5.08 -0.12 -31.16
C THR A 92 5.73 0.58 -29.97
N LEU A 93 7.04 0.36 -29.76
CA LEU A 93 7.79 0.99 -28.68
C LEU A 93 7.68 2.51 -28.75
N LYS A 94 7.93 3.10 -29.93
CA LYS A 94 7.86 4.55 -30.13
C LYS A 94 6.48 5.13 -29.86
N MET A 95 5.40 4.39 -30.14
CA MET A 95 4.03 4.82 -29.85
C MET A 95 3.70 4.88 -28.35
N THR A 96 4.51 4.23 -27.51
CA THR A 96 4.37 4.29 -26.05
C THR A 96 5.25 5.36 -25.41
N LEU A 97 6.03 6.10 -26.20
CA LEU A 97 6.87 7.19 -25.75
C LEU A 97 6.19 8.53 -25.99
N LEU A 98 6.44 9.49 -25.11
CA LEU A 98 6.14 10.89 -25.41
C LEU A 98 6.92 11.36 -26.65
N VAL A 99 6.34 12.30 -27.41
CA VAL A 99 6.86 12.74 -28.71
C VAL A 99 8.33 13.14 -28.66
N ASP A 100 8.75 13.88 -27.64
CA ASP A 100 10.14 14.34 -27.49
C ASP A 100 11.14 13.19 -27.30
N LEU A 101 10.74 12.13 -26.58
CA LEU A 101 11.56 10.92 -26.42
C LEU A 101 11.60 10.13 -27.72
N ALA A 102 10.48 10.02 -28.44
CA ALA A 102 10.42 9.35 -29.73
C ALA A 102 11.33 10.04 -30.77
N ILE A 103 11.42 11.38 -30.73
CA ILE A 103 12.36 12.17 -31.54
C ILE A 103 13.81 11.87 -31.13
N ARG A 104 14.12 11.91 -29.83
CA ARG A 104 15.47 11.66 -29.31
C ARG A 104 16.02 10.30 -29.76
N TYR A 105 15.18 9.28 -29.79
CA TYR A 105 15.58 7.91 -30.13
C TYR A 105 15.21 7.50 -31.55
N LYS A 106 14.94 8.46 -32.45
CA LYS A 106 14.43 8.19 -33.79
C LYS A 106 15.32 7.25 -34.60
N ASP A 107 16.64 7.46 -34.54
CA ASP A 107 17.61 6.81 -35.43
C ASP A 107 18.20 5.52 -34.86
N LEU A 108 17.81 5.12 -33.64
CA LEU A 108 18.27 3.87 -33.04
C LEU A 108 17.61 2.67 -33.72
N LYS A 109 18.45 1.89 -34.41
CA LYS A 109 18.16 0.56 -34.95
C LYS A 109 19.27 -0.40 -34.49
N PRO A 110 18.98 -1.68 -34.17
CA PRO A 110 17.68 -2.36 -34.17
C PRO A 110 16.86 -2.11 -32.89
N VAL A 111 15.63 -2.65 -32.80
CA VAL A 111 14.73 -2.44 -31.65
C VAL A 111 15.35 -2.86 -30.30
N ASN A 112 16.21 -3.87 -30.30
CA ASN A 112 16.91 -4.33 -29.11
C ASN A 112 17.85 -3.26 -28.54
N THR A 113 18.59 -2.55 -29.39
CA THR A 113 19.46 -1.44 -28.98
C THR A 113 18.63 -0.27 -28.46
N LEU A 114 17.51 0.04 -29.12
CA LEU A 114 16.58 1.06 -28.68
C LEU A 114 16.05 0.76 -27.26
N PHE A 115 15.50 -0.44 -27.06
CA PHE A 115 14.93 -0.85 -25.77
C PHE A 115 15.98 -0.84 -24.67
N LYS A 116 17.16 -1.43 -24.91
CA LYS A 116 18.28 -1.41 -23.96
C LYS A 116 18.74 -0.01 -23.62
N THR A 117 18.87 0.88 -24.61
CA THR A 117 19.31 2.27 -24.37
C THR A 117 18.31 3.03 -23.48
N ILE A 118 17.01 2.78 -23.66
CA ILE A 118 15.98 3.37 -22.80
C ILE A 118 16.07 2.75 -21.40
N CYS A 119 16.11 1.42 -21.27
CA CYS A 119 16.26 0.78 -19.96
C CYS A 119 17.51 1.30 -19.23
N ASP A 120 18.67 1.33 -19.88
CA ASP A 120 19.91 1.85 -19.30
C ASP A 120 19.80 3.32 -18.88
N ALA A 121 19.04 4.14 -19.61
CA ALA A 121 18.86 5.55 -19.26
C ALA A 121 18.04 5.74 -17.97
N TYR A 122 17.03 4.90 -17.73
CA TYR A 122 16.10 5.03 -16.60
C TYR A 122 16.43 4.11 -15.41
N GLU A 123 17.05 2.96 -15.67
CA GLU A 123 17.53 2.01 -14.65
C GLU A 123 18.87 2.44 -14.05
N LYS A 124 19.56 3.42 -14.66
CA LYS A 124 20.78 4.04 -14.13
C LYS A 124 20.64 4.33 -12.64
N ASN A 125 21.41 3.61 -11.83
CA ASN A 125 21.42 3.72 -10.38
C ASN A 125 22.21 4.96 -9.93
N THR A 126 21.74 6.14 -10.32
CA THR A 126 22.32 7.42 -9.90
C THR A 126 21.96 7.71 -8.45
N ARG A 127 22.81 8.46 -7.75
CA ARG A 127 22.52 8.93 -6.37
C ARG A 127 21.19 9.68 -6.30
N ALA A 128 20.92 10.55 -7.27
CA ALA A 128 19.68 11.30 -7.36
C ALA A 128 18.44 10.38 -7.43
N ARG A 129 18.47 9.34 -8.28
CA ARG A 129 17.38 8.35 -8.36
C ARG A 129 17.17 7.61 -7.04
N ARG A 130 18.25 7.19 -6.37
CA ARG A 130 18.13 6.52 -5.06
C ARG A 130 17.43 7.41 -4.03
N MET A 131 17.83 8.68 -3.98
CA MET A 131 17.26 9.65 -3.05
C MET A 131 15.78 9.90 -3.36
N MET A 132 15.42 10.13 -4.64
CA MET A 132 14.02 10.29 -5.05
C MET A 132 13.14 9.08 -4.70
N LEU A 133 13.63 7.85 -4.91
CA LEU A 133 12.86 6.63 -4.59
C LEU A 133 12.74 6.41 -3.08
N GLN A 134 13.78 6.73 -2.31
CA GLN A 134 13.71 6.72 -0.86
C GLN A 134 12.70 7.75 -0.35
N ASP A 135 12.72 8.97 -0.88
CA ASP A 135 11.74 10.01 -0.52
C ASP A 135 10.32 9.58 -0.90
N SER A 136 10.13 9.02 -2.09
CA SER A 136 8.83 8.48 -2.53
C SER A 136 8.32 7.43 -1.55
N PHE A 137 9.18 6.49 -1.14
CA PHE A 137 8.84 5.49 -0.14
C PHE A 137 8.54 6.16 1.21
N TRP A 138 9.50 6.85 1.84
CA TRP A 138 9.41 7.36 3.21
C TRP A 138 8.43 8.52 3.43
N CYS A 139 8.14 9.30 2.39
CA CYS A 139 7.26 10.46 2.47
C CYS A 139 5.84 10.23 1.92
N ALA A 140 5.55 9.08 1.30
CA ALA A 140 4.18 8.72 0.91
C ALA A 140 3.15 8.91 2.04
N ARG A 141 1.95 9.40 1.71
CA ARG A 141 0.84 9.52 2.66
C ARG A 141 -0.40 8.82 2.13
N HIS A 142 -1.14 8.24 3.06
CA HIS A 142 -2.48 7.73 2.84
C HIS A 142 -3.43 8.89 2.56
N ASP A 143 -4.27 8.75 1.53
CA ASP A 143 -5.38 9.66 1.26
C ASP A 143 -6.64 9.04 1.86
N PRO A 144 -7.29 9.65 2.86
CA PRO A 144 -8.46 9.08 3.53
C PRO A 144 -9.69 8.93 2.62
N ASN A 145 -9.69 9.58 1.45
CA ASN A 145 -10.78 9.47 0.47
C ASN A 145 -10.61 8.28 -0.50
N GLN A 146 -9.50 7.55 -0.41
CA GLN A 146 -9.22 6.40 -1.24
C GLN A 146 -9.27 5.12 -0.39
N PRO A 147 -9.63 3.96 -0.98
CA PRO A 147 -9.59 2.70 -0.27
C PRO A 147 -8.18 2.38 0.23
N ILE A 148 -8.07 1.74 1.40
CA ILE A 148 -6.81 1.37 2.03
C ILE A 148 -5.97 0.45 1.13
N ALA A 149 -6.63 -0.38 0.33
CA ALA A 149 -5.98 -1.23 -0.68
C ALA A 149 -5.12 -0.42 -1.66
N LYS A 150 -5.56 0.79 -2.05
CA LYS A 150 -4.80 1.66 -2.95
C LYS A 150 -3.54 2.20 -2.28
N TRP A 151 -3.60 2.45 -0.98
CA TRP A 151 -2.45 2.84 -0.17
C TRP A 151 -1.44 1.71 0.00
N ILE A 152 -1.92 0.51 0.32
CA ILE A 152 -1.09 -0.69 0.42
C ILE A 152 -0.37 -0.94 -0.91
N ALA A 153 -1.09 -0.87 -2.04
CA ALA A 153 -0.51 -0.99 -3.37
C ALA A 153 0.55 0.09 -3.67
N LYS A 154 0.34 1.34 -3.26
CA LYS A 154 1.31 2.43 -3.43
C LYS A 154 2.63 2.14 -2.70
N ILE A 155 2.56 1.63 -1.46
CA ILE A 155 3.76 1.27 -0.70
C ILE A 155 4.46 0.03 -1.30
N TRP A 156 3.70 -0.96 -1.79
CA TRP A 156 4.26 -2.11 -2.52
C TRP A 156 5.03 -1.68 -3.77
N ASN A 157 4.45 -0.79 -4.58
CA ASN A 157 5.10 -0.28 -5.78
C ASN A 157 6.39 0.48 -5.42
N ALA A 158 6.35 1.37 -4.42
CA ALA A 158 7.53 2.09 -3.96
C ALA A 158 8.63 1.16 -3.40
N ALA A 159 8.26 0.07 -2.72
CA ALA A 159 9.21 -0.95 -2.26
C ALA A 159 9.84 -1.73 -3.43
N SER A 160 9.05 -2.06 -4.45
CA SER A 160 9.54 -2.67 -5.69
C SER A 160 10.52 -1.76 -6.43
N ASP A 161 10.23 -0.46 -6.48
CA ASP A 161 11.13 0.53 -7.07
C ASP A 161 12.48 0.59 -6.33
N LEU A 162 12.45 0.53 -4.99
CA LEU A 162 13.66 0.44 -4.18
C LEU A 162 14.43 -0.87 -4.41
N LYS A 163 13.74 -1.99 -4.63
CA LYS A 163 14.36 -3.27 -5.02
C LYS A 163 15.08 -3.17 -6.36
N SER A 164 14.57 -2.41 -7.33
CA SER A 164 15.24 -2.17 -8.62
C SER A 164 16.62 -1.49 -8.46
N VAL A 165 16.80 -0.76 -7.34
CA VAL A 165 18.03 -0.05 -6.99
C VAL A 165 18.94 -0.86 -6.06
N LYS A 166 18.57 -2.10 -5.74
CA LYS A 166 19.22 -2.97 -4.75
C LYS A 166 19.11 -2.46 -3.30
N LEU A 167 18.09 -1.67 -3.00
CA LEU A 167 17.77 -1.15 -1.67
C LEU A 167 16.50 -1.81 -1.13
N THR A 168 16.49 -3.12 -0.95
CA THR A 168 15.28 -3.84 -0.49
C THR A 168 14.96 -3.47 0.97
N PRO A 169 13.78 -2.89 1.26
CA PRO A 169 13.33 -2.73 2.65
C PRO A 169 12.95 -4.09 3.23
N ALA A 170 13.34 -4.35 4.49
CA ALA A 170 12.87 -5.52 5.22
C ALA A 170 11.37 -5.41 5.54
N ASP A 171 10.69 -6.53 5.75
CA ASP A 171 9.25 -6.58 6.02
C ASP A 171 8.87 -5.71 7.24
N GLN A 172 9.70 -5.68 8.28
CA GLN A 172 9.49 -4.78 9.42
C GLN A 172 9.48 -3.30 9.02
N LYS A 173 10.38 -2.89 8.11
CA LYS A 173 10.40 -1.52 7.60
C LYS A 173 9.16 -1.23 6.77
N PHE A 174 8.63 -2.23 6.07
CA PHE A 174 7.37 -2.13 5.33
C PHE A 174 6.18 -1.95 6.29
N CYS A 175 6.05 -2.78 7.33
CA CYS A 175 5.02 -2.65 8.37
C CYS A 175 5.07 -1.27 9.03
N ASN A 176 6.26 -0.88 9.52
CA ASN A 176 6.47 0.44 10.12
C ASN A 176 6.09 1.56 9.14
N ARG A 177 6.36 1.36 7.85
CA ARG A 177 6.05 2.34 6.83
C ARG A 177 4.56 2.50 6.57
N LEU A 178 3.84 1.38 6.46
CA LEU A 178 2.38 1.36 6.32
C LEU A 178 1.74 2.15 7.47
N LEU A 179 2.10 1.82 8.72
CA LEU A 179 1.52 2.42 9.91
C LEU A 179 1.83 3.92 10.05
N ARG A 180 3.08 4.34 9.81
CA ARG A 180 3.50 5.75 9.90
C ARG A 180 2.96 6.63 8.77
N GLY A 181 2.54 6.04 7.66
CA GLY A 181 2.00 6.77 6.51
C GLY A 181 0.48 6.93 6.53
N LEU A 182 -0.21 6.28 7.48
CA LEU A 182 -1.65 6.41 7.64
C LEU A 182 -2.05 7.85 8.00
N ASP A 183 -3.19 8.24 7.46
CA ASP A 183 -3.85 9.50 7.79
C ASP A 183 -4.28 9.54 9.26
N ASP A 184 -4.42 10.75 9.79
CA ASP A 184 -4.78 10.98 11.19
C ASP A 184 -6.14 10.39 11.58
N SER A 185 -7.06 10.22 10.63
CA SER A 185 -8.33 9.52 10.86
C SER A 185 -8.16 8.03 11.19
N TRP A 186 -6.98 7.45 10.98
CA TRP A 186 -6.62 6.06 11.28
C TRP A 186 -5.75 5.91 12.53
N LYS A 187 -5.55 6.99 13.31
CA LYS A 187 -4.82 6.96 14.59
C LYS A 187 -5.24 5.82 15.53
N PRO A 188 -6.54 5.52 15.76
CA PRO A 188 -6.94 4.50 16.73
C PRO A 188 -6.41 3.10 16.40
N ILE A 189 -6.56 2.67 15.14
CA ILE A 189 -6.05 1.36 14.70
C ILE A 189 -4.53 1.37 14.62
N ARG A 190 -3.92 2.48 14.19
CA ARG A 190 -2.47 2.62 14.14
C ARG A 190 -1.86 2.45 15.54
N ASP A 191 -2.40 3.14 16.53
CA ASP A 191 -1.88 3.11 17.89
C ASP A 191 -2.09 1.71 18.51
N HIS A 192 -3.24 1.07 18.27
CA HIS A 192 -3.46 -0.33 18.67
C HIS A 192 -2.42 -1.29 18.08
N LEU A 193 -2.08 -1.13 16.80
CA LEU A 193 -1.09 -1.98 16.12
C LEU A 193 0.35 -1.69 16.56
N VAL A 194 0.69 -0.41 16.77
CA VAL A 194 2.05 0.01 17.17
C VAL A 194 2.38 -0.40 18.61
N TYR A 195 1.41 -0.33 19.53
CA TYR A 195 1.60 -0.70 20.93
C TYR A 195 1.23 -2.15 21.25
N SER A 196 0.94 -2.96 20.23
CA SER A 196 0.70 -4.39 20.40
C SER A 196 1.96 -5.05 21.00
N PRO A 197 1.81 -5.90 22.03
CA PRO A 197 2.95 -6.59 22.64
C PRO A 197 3.55 -7.69 21.75
N ASN A 198 2.83 -8.09 20.69
CA ASN A 198 3.27 -9.13 19.77
C ASN A 198 3.88 -8.51 18.51
N GLU A 199 4.99 -9.06 18.03
CA GLU A 199 5.49 -8.78 16.67
C GLU A 199 4.42 -9.19 15.66
N MET A 200 3.91 -8.22 14.90
CA MET A 200 2.90 -8.45 13.88
C MET A 200 3.56 -8.73 12.54
N SER A 201 3.15 -9.80 11.87
CA SER A 201 3.58 -10.05 10.50
C SER A 201 3.00 -9.01 9.54
N LEU A 202 3.58 -8.93 8.34
CA LEU A 202 3.08 -8.04 7.30
C LEU A 202 1.61 -8.33 6.95
N ASP A 203 1.26 -9.61 6.87
CA ASP A 203 -0.10 -10.05 6.56
C ASP A 203 -1.08 -9.72 7.69
N ASP A 204 -0.66 -9.83 8.95
CA ASP A 204 -1.51 -9.45 10.10
C ASP A 204 -1.81 -7.95 10.10
N VAL A 205 -0.82 -7.12 9.78
CA VAL A 205 -1.01 -5.66 9.67
C VAL A 205 -1.94 -5.32 8.51
N ILE A 206 -1.74 -5.93 7.34
CA ILE A 206 -2.62 -5.71 6.18
C ILE A 206 -4.05 -6.14 6.50
N GLY A 207 -4.25 -7.34 7.06
CA GLY A 207 -5.56 -7.85 7.43
C GLY A 207 -6.27 -6.98 8.48
N ALA A 208 -5.53 -6.44 9.45
CA ALA A 208 -6.08 -5.53 10.45
C ALA A 208 -6.53 -4.19 9.84
N LEU A 209 -5.78 -3.65 8.88
CA LEU A 209 -6.13 -2.41 8.19
C LEU A 209 -7.37 -2.58 7.30
N GLU A 210 -7.45 -3.69 6.56
CA GLU A 210 -8.62 -4.03 5.73
C GLU A 210 -9.87 -4.26 6.61
N ALA A 211 -9.74 -5.00 7.71
CA ALA A 211 -10.85 -5.22 8.64
C ALA A 211 -11.36 -3.91 9.27
N HIS A 212 -10.45 -2.99 9.60
CA HIS A 212 -10.82 -1.67 10.12
C HIS A 212 -11.53 -0.80 9.07
N GLU A 213 -11.17 -0.90 7.78
CA GLU A 213 -11.90 -0.23 6.70
C GLU A 213 -13.35 -0.71 6.63
N VAL A 214 -13.55 -2.04 6.60
CA VAL A 214 -14.87 -2.66 6.56
C VAL A 214 -15.70 -2.24 7.78
N SER A 215 -15.10 -2.25 8.98
CA SER A 215 -15.78 -1.81 10.21
C SER A 215 -16.19 -0.34 10.16
N LYS A 216 -15.34 0.55 9.64
CA LYS A 216 -15.68 1.96 9.45
C LYS A 216 -16.86 2.13 8.51
N GLN A 217 -16.88 1.43 7.38
CA GLN A 217 -17.99 1.51 6.41
C GLN A 217 -19.32 1.08 7.02
N VAL A 218 -19.34 -0.04 7.75
CA VAL A 218 -20.54 -0.53 8.44
C VAL A 218 -21.04 0.46 9.49
N SER A 219 -20.14 1.18 10.18
CA SER A 219 -20.53 2.19 11.17
C SER A 219 -21.22 3.42 10.56
N PHE A 220 -20.89 3.79 9.32
CA PHE A 220 -21.52 4.91 8.61
C PHE A 220 -22.89 4.54 8.05
N ASP A 221 -23.03 3.32 7.51
CA ASP A 221 -24.30 2.81 6.99
C ASP A 221 -25.35 2.61 8.09
N HIS A 222 -24.93 2.26 9.32
CA HIS A 222 -25.86 2.18 10.45
C HIS A 222 -26.42 3.54 10.91
N SER A 223 -25.84 4.67 10.47
CA SER A 223 -26.35 6.01 10.79
C SER A 223 -27.43 6.51 9.82
N LEU A 224 -27.51 5.95 8.60
CA LEU A 224 -28.48 6.35 7.57
C LEU A 224 -29.78 5.51 7.62
N ASP A 225 -29.78 4.36 8.28
CA ASP A 225 -30.97 3.51 8.46
C ASP A 225 -31.65 3.67 9.84
N THR A 226 -31.76 4.90 10.36
CA THR A 226 -32.55 5.18 11.58
C THR A 226 -34.08 5.25 11.32
N TYR A 227 -34.58 4.80 10.16
CA TYR A 227 -36.02 4.65 9.91
C TYR A 227 -36.42 3.25 9.43
N ALA A 228 -35.81 2.22 9.99
CA ALA A 228 -36.47 0.92 10.11
C ALA A 228 -36.06 0.30 11.45
N ALA A 229 -37.02 0.24 12.38
CA ALA A 229 -36.80 -0.26 13.72
C ALA A 229 -36.11 -1.65 13.71
N PRO A 230 -34.89 -1.80 14.25
CA PRO A 230 -34.40 -3.12 14.56
C PRO A 230 -35.15 -3.60 15.82
N ALA A 231 -35.62 -4.84 15.78
CA ALA A 231 -36.12 -5.52 16.97
C ALA A 231 -35.02 -5.51 18.04
N VAL A 232 -35.15 -4.59 19.00
CA VAL A 232 -34.30 -4.48 20.18
C VAL A 232 -34.34 -5.82 20.90
N ALA A 233 -33.20 -6.52 20.96
CA ALA A 233 -32.99 -7.55 21.97
C ALA A 233 -33.12 -6.85 23.34
N GLN A 234 -34.32 -6.93 23.91
CA GLN A 234 -34.62 -6.28 25.18
C GLN A 234 -33.70 -6.87 26.26
N LYS A 235 -32.82 -6.03 26.82
CA LYS A 235 -32.30 -6.29 28.17
C LYS A 235 -33.53 -6.41 29.08
N LYS A 236 -33.76 -7.61 29.63
CA LYS A 236 -34.90 -7.89 30.52
C LYS A 236 -34.93 -6.83 31.62
N LYS A 237 -35.91 -5.92 31.55
CA LYS A 237 -36.15 -4.93 32.61
C LYS A 237 -36.51 -5.74 33.87
N GLN A 238 -35.67 -5.66 34.91
CA GLN A 238 -35.96 -6.31 36.18
C GLN A 238 -37.25 -5.70 36.74
N GLY A 239 -38.30 -6.52 36.88
CA GLY A 239 -39.53 -6.13 37.56
C GLY A 239 -39.31 -6.05 39.08
N CYS A 240 -40.29 -5.50 39.79
CA CYS A 240 -40.29 -5.45 41.25
C CYS A 240 -40.06 -6.85 41.84
N TRP A 241 -39.08 -7.01 42.72
CA TRP A 241 -38.69 -8.31 43.28
C TRP A 241 -39.77 -8.96 44.18
N THR A 242 -40.82 -8.23 44.56
CA THR A 242 -41.93 -8.78 45.36
C THR A 242 -43.13 -9.21 44.51
N CYS A 243 -43.52 -8.43 43.49
CA CYS A 243 -44.75 -8.68 42.72
C CYS A 243 -44.50 -8.96 41.23
N GLY A 244 -43.25 -8.86 40.76
CA GLY A 244 -42.86 -9.12 39.37
C GLY A 244 -43.30 -8.06 38.37
N GLN A 245 -44.09 -7.05 38.75
CA GLN A 245 -44.54 -6.01 37.83
C GLN A 245 -43.44 -4.98 37.53
N ILE A 246 -43.37 -4.57 36.26
CA ILE A 246 -42.40 -3.60 35.77
C ILE A 246 -42.96 -2.19 35.99
N GLY A 247 -42.14 -1.27 36.52
CA GLY A 247 -42.54 0.13 36.71
C GLY A 247 -42.36 0.68 38.13
N HIS A 248 -41.99 -0.17 39.11
CA HIS A 248 -41.65 0.26 40.46
C HIS A 248 -40.59 -0.66 41.09
N HIS A 249 -39.86 -0.15 42.09
CA HIS A 249 -38.87 -0.91 42.86
C HIS A 249 -39.50 -1.46 44.16
N LEU A 250 -38.83 -2.42 44.82
CA LEU A 250 -39.31 -3.13 46.03
C LEU A 250 -39.88 -2.20 47.13
N SER A 251 -39.29 -1.02 47.28
CA SER A 251 -39.64 0.00 48.27
C SER A 251 -40.92 0.78 47.99
N ALA A 252 -41.44 0.74 46.76
CA ALA A 252 -42.64 1.46 46.32
C ALA A 252 -43.73 0.50 45.80
N CYS A 253 -43.70 -0.77 46.23
CA CYS A 253 -44.65 -1.77 45.79
C CYS A 253 -46.04 -1.54 46.41
N PRO A 254 -47.12 -1.42 45.61
CA PRO A 254 -48.49 -1.28 46.12
C PRO A 254 -49.00 -2.51 46.88
N ASN A 255 -48.37 -3.67 46.67
CA ASN A 255 -48.73 -4.97 47.25
C ASN A 255 -47.70 -5.45 48.28
N ALA A 256 -47.22 -4.58 49.17
CA ALA A 256 -46.33 -4.99 50.24
C ALA A 256 -47.04 -5.95 51.23
N PRO A 257 -46.43 -7.08 51.65
CA PRO A 257 -47.05 -7.97 52.62
C PRO A 257 -47.14 -7.30 54.00
N LEU A 258 -48.35 -7.05 54.46
CA LEU A 258 -48.66 -6.62 55.82
C LEU A 258 -48.43 -7.79 56.80
N LYS A 259 -47.41 -7.68 57.67
CA LYS A 259 -47.25 -8.24 59.04
C LYS A 259 -45.75 -8.18 59.40
N ASN A 260 -45.26 -7.75 60.56
CA ASN A 260 -45.84 -7.32 61.83
C ASN A 260 -44.82 -6.44 62.54
N LYS A 261 -45.31 -5.43 63.28
CA LYS A 261 -44.52 -4.67 64.25
C LYS A 261 -44.22 -5.54 65.47
N SER A 262 -42.97 -5.67 65.88
CA SER A 262 -42.61 -5.92 67.28
C SER A 262 -41.25 -5.31 67.62
N LYS A 263 -41.32 -4.15 68.28
CA LYS A 263 -40.45 -3.61 69.33
C LYS A 263 -39.03 -4.19 69.45
N ALA A 264 -38.03 -3.36 69.17
CA ALA A 264 -36.75 -3.40 69.88
C ALA A 264 -36.49 -2.02 70.48
N LYS A 265 -36.59 -1.97 71.80
CA LYS A 265 -36.37 -0.83 72.69
C LYS A 265 -34.86 -0.65 72.84
N ALA A 266 -34.45 0.60 72.97
CA ALA A 266 -33.11 1.03 73.33
C ALA A 266 -32.54 0.26 74.53
N ASN A 267 -31.24 -0.01 74.50
CA ASN A 267 -30.37 0.10 75.66
C ASN A 267 -28.96 0.45 75.19
N ALA A 268 -28.53 1.64 75.61
CA ALA A 268 -27.16 2.07 75.61
C ALA A 268 -26.43 1.41 76.79
N THR A 269 -25.22 0.89 76.56
CA THR A 269 -24.18 0.76 77.59
C THR A 269 -22.81 0.83 76.94
N GLU A 270 -22.14 1.95 77.20
CA GLU A 270 -20.74 2.07 77.60
C GLU A 270 -19.64 1.37 76.78
N ALA A 271 -18.91 2.18 76.01
CA ALA A 271 -17.46 2.02 75.89
C ALA A 271 -16.81 3.36 76.29
N ARG A 272 -16.12 3.35 77.43
CA ARG A 272 -15.47 4.50 78.06
C ARG A 272 -14.02 4.64 77.55
N ALA A 273 -13.59 5.89 77.54
CA ALA A 273 -12.37 6.48 77.02
C ALA A 273 -11.04 6.01 77.64
N GLY A 274 -9.94 6.33 76.93
CA GLY A 274 -8.57 6.50 77.44
C GLY A 274 -7.57 6.71 76.29
N ALA A 275 -7.36 7.95 75.84
CA ALA A 275 -6.18 8.81 76.11
C ALA A 275 -5.04 8.62 75.07
N THR A 276 -4.94 9.48 74.04
CA THR A 276 -4.17 10.75 73.96
C THR A 276 -2.66 10.63 74.17
N SER A 277 -1.89 10.88 73.10
CA SER A 277 -0.83 11.89 73.14
C SER A 277 -0.58 12.47 71.74
N VAL A 278 -0.51 13.81 71.75
CA VAL A 278 -0.26 14.74 70.66
C VAL A 278 1.25 14.96 70.53
N ALA A 279 1.73 15.17 69.31
CA ALA A 279 2.88 16.03 69.03
C ALA A 279 2.73 16.68 67.65
N TYR A 280 3.30 17.88 67.53
CA TYR A 280 2.83 19.02 66.74
C TYR A 280 3.53 19.17 65.38
N LEU A 281 2.77 19.75 64.43
CA LEU A 281 3.10 20.75 63.41
C LEU A 281 4.47 20.76 62.69
N GLY A 282 4.38 20.65 61.36
CA GLY A 282 5.29 21.27 60.39
C GLY A 282 4.50 21.70 59.15
N ASN A 283 3.98 22.91 59.18
CA ASN A 283 3.27 23.60 58.09
C ASN A 283 4.30 24.34 57.23
N GLY A 284 4.18 24.30 55.91
CA GLY A 284 5.02 25.08 54.99
C GLY A 284 4.52 24.95 53.57
N GLY A 285 3.60 25.86 53.20
CA GLY A 285 2.96 25.95 51.89
C GLY A 285 3.82 26.62 50.80
N PRO A 286 3.19 27.18 49.74
CA PRO A 286 3.66 27.18 48.35
C PRO A 286 4.30 28.50 47.87
N SER A 287 4.99 28.47 46.71
CA SER A 287 5.26 29.62 45.82
C SER A 287 5.59 29.05 44.43
N ASP A 288 4.78 29.22 43.39
CA ASP A 288 4.58 30.42 42.54
C ASP A 288 5.87 30.96 41.89
N ASP A 289 5.81 30.93 40.55
CA ASP A 289 6.19 31.97 39.59
C ASP A 289 7.61 32.07 39.01
N GLU A 290 7.55 32.21 37.67
CA GLU A 290 8.41 32.97 36.73
C GLU A 290 9.66 32.31 36.11
N ASP A 291 9.51 32.02 34.81
CA ASP A 291 10.28 32.54 33.67
C ASP A 291 11.78 32.78 33.86
N GLU A 292 12.61 32.15 33.00
CA GLU A 292 13.68 32.86 32.28
C GLU A 292 14.18 32.04 31.08
N GLU A 293 14.37 32.77 29.98
CA GLU A 293 14.75 32.34 28.64
C GLU A 293 16.25 32.00 28.49
N ASP A 294 16.57 31.45 27.32
CA ASP A 294 17.84 31.56 26.60
C ASP A 294 19.12 31.02 27.25
N ASP A 295 19.60 29.89 26.70
CA ASP A 295 21.01 29.86 26.30
C ASP A 295 21.19 29.15 24.95
N PHE A 296 21.70 29.94 24.00
CA PHE A 296 22.10 29.60 22.66
C PHE A 296 23.49 28.96 22.72
N ASP A 297 23.72 27.84 22.03
CA ASP A 297 25.10 27.42 21.76
C ASP A 297 25.23 26.99 20.28
N PRO A 298 25.77 27.86 19.40
CA PRO A 298 26.01 27.55 18.00
C PRO A 298 27.52 27.45 17.72
N GLU A 299 28.17 26.31 17.99
CA GLU A 299 29.52 26.10 17.48
C GLU A 299 29.89 24.62 17.38
N ILE A 300 29.77 24.04 16.17
CA ILE A 300 30.63 22.91 15.80
C ILE A 300 31.20 23.18 14.41
N ASP A 301 32.46 23.57 14.46
CA ASP A 301 33.34 23.96 13.36
C ASP A 301 33.65 22.77 12.44
N VAL A 302 33.64 23.02 11.13
CA VAL A 302 33.86 22.04 10.08
C VAL A 302 35.31 22.17 9.59
N VAL A 303 36.16 21.23 9.98
CA VAL A 303 37.54 21.12 9.43
C VAL A 303 37.55 20.12 8.29
N TRP A 304 37.82 20.60 7.07
CA TRP A 304 38.18 19.78 5.92
C TRP A 304 39.71 19.68 5.82
N GLY A 305 40.22 18.45 5.88
CA GLY A 305 41.56 18.05 5.47
C GLY A 305 41.48 16.89 4.49
#